data_AF-A0ABD1YJR3-F1
#
_entry.id   AF-A0ABD1YJR3-F1
#
_cell.length_a   1.000
_cell.length_b   1.000
_cell.length_c   1.000
_cell.angle_alpha   90.00
_cell.angle_beta   90.00
_cell.angle_gamma   90.00
#
_symmetry.space_group_name_H-M   'P 1'
#
loop_
_entity.id
_entity.type
_entity.pdbx_description
1 polymer ?
#
loop_
_entity_poly.entity_id
_entity_poly.type
_entity_poly.pdbx_seq_one_letter_code
_entity_poly.pdbx_strand_id
1 'polypeptide(L)'
;MDEESNAVMMEWENPLMAVHAKVVCSGGGDILHIGFGMGLVDTAIRSHDISSHTIIEAHPDVYARMLAKGWGEMPSVRVLFGRWQDVLPD
;
A
#
# COMPACT_ATOMS: atom_id res chain seq x y z
N MET A 1 -5.46 7.50 12.05
CA MET A 1 -6.81 7.84 12.49
C MET A 1 -7.55 8.33 11.25
N ASP A 2 -8.82 7.93 11.08
CA ASP A 2 -9.67 8.52 10.04
C ASP A 2 -10.15 9.92 10.47
N GLU A 3 -10.98 10.53 9.64
CA GLU A 3 -11.60 11.84 9.90
C GLU A 3 -12.45 11.86 11.19
N GLU A 4 -12.85 10.70 11.71
CA GLU A 4 -13.63 10.51 12.94
C GLU A 4 -12.76 10.10 14.15
N SER A 5 -11.43 10.15 14.02
CA SER A 5 -10.47 9.77 15.07
C SER A 5 -10.46 8.28 15.44
N ASN A 6 -11.06 7.40 14.63
CA ASN A 6 -11.01 5.97 14.87
C ASN A 6 -9.64 5.39 14.49
N ALA A 7 -9.25 4.33 15.22
CA ALA A 7 -8.09 3.54 14.87
C ALA A 7 -8.39 2.71 13.61
N VAL A 8 -7.87 3.14 12.46
CA VAL A 8 -8.05 2.45 11.16
C VAL A 8 -7.03 1.32 10.97
N MET A 9 -5.82 1.50 11.50
CA MET A 9 -4.71 0.54 11.43
C MET A 9 -3.79 0.78 12.63
N MET A 10 -3.27 -0.30 13.19
CA MET A 10 -2.38 -0.28 14.34
C MET A 10 -1.11 -1.10 14.12
N GLU A 11 -0.01 -0.71 14.76
CA GLU A 11 1.29 -1.38 14.60
C GLU A 11 1.30 -2.85 15.08
N TRP A 12 0.42 -3.22 16.02
CA TRP A 12 0.30 -4.62 16.47
C TRP A 12 -0.18 -5.58 15.37
N GLU A 13 -0.73 -5.05 14.27
CA GLU A 13 -1.19 -5.83 13.12
C GLU A 13 -0.04 -6.30 12.20
N ASN A 14 1.21 -5.89 12.47
CA ASN A 14 2.40 -6.29 11.71
C ASN A 14 2.49 -7.80 11.36
N PRO A 15 2.36 -8.75 12.29
CA PRO A 15 2.41 -10.18 11.95
C PRO A 15 1.27 -10.61 11.03
N LEU A 16 0.09 -10.00 11.16
CA LEU A 16 -1.05 -10.27 10.28
C LEU A 16 -0.78 -9.76 8.85
N MET A 17 -0.24 -8.55 8.72
CA MET A 17 0.13 -7.97 7.43
C MET A 17 1.22 -8.78 6.71
N ALA A 18 2.17 -9.35 7.46
CA ALA A 18 3.18 -10.26 6.91
C ALA A 18 2.57 -11.54 6.33
N VAL A 19 1.56 -12.11 7.00
CA VAL A 19 0.84 -13.29 6.48
C VAL A 19 0.02 -12.92 5.24
N HIS A 20 -0.64 -11.75 5.23
CA HIS A 20 -1.34 -11.26 4.04
C HIS A 20 -0.41 -11.09 2.85
N ALA A 21 0.73 -10.41 3.05
CA ALA A 21 1.74 -10.22 2.00
C ALA A 21 2.24 -11.55 1.43
N LYS A 22 2.49 -12.55 2.30
CA LYS A 22 2.90 -13.88 1.86
C LYS A 22 1.87 -14.56 0.96
N VAL A 23 0.58 -14.45 1.27
CA VAL A 23 -0.50 -15.05 0.47
C VAL A 23 -0.66 -14.31 -0.85
N VAL A 24 -0.71 -12.98 -0.82
CA VAL A 24 -0.87 -12.12 -2.01
C VAL A 24 0.30 -12.30 -2.98
N CYS A 25 1.53 -12.35 -2.47
CA CYS A 25 2.75 -12.46 -3.28
C CYS A 25 3.11 -13.89 -3.67
N SER A 26 2.29 -14.90 -3.33
CA SER A 26 2.61 -16.31 -3.58
C SER A 26 2.77 -16.66 -5.06
N GLY A 27 2.16 -15.87 -5.96
CA GLY A 27 2.30 -16.00 -7.41
C GLY A 27 3.37 -15.10 -8.04
N GLY A 28 4.04 -14.24 -7.26
CA GLY A 28 4.92 -13.18 -7.76
C GLY A 28 4.18 -12.20 -8.67
N GLY A 29 4.90 -11.63 -9.65
CA GLY A 29 4.30 -10.77 -10.68
C GLY A 29 3.97 -9.35 -10.18
N ASP A 30 2.92 -8.76 -10.76
CA ASP A 30 2.51 -7.40 -10.48
C ASP A 30 1.45 -7.36 -9.37
N ILE A 31 1.77 -6.68 -8.27
CA ILE A 31 0.90 -6.59 -7.10
C ILE A 31 0.18 -5.23 -7.09
N LEU A 32 -1.15 -5.26 -6.91
CA LEU A 32 -1.97 -4.09 -6.68
C LEU A 32 -2.43 -4.05 -5.22
N HIS A 33 -2.22 -2.92 -4.57
CA HIS A 33 -2.74 -2.65 -3.24
C HIS A 33 -3.55 -1.35 -3.23
N ILE A 34 -4.71 -1.36 -2.56
CA ILE A 34 -5.65 -0.23 -2.47
C ILE A 34 -5.75 0.20 -1.01
N GLY A 35 -5.28 1.40 -0.71
CA GLY A 35 -5.22 1.98 0.63
C GLY A 35 -3.86 1.73 1.28
N PHE A 36 -2.96 2.71 1.21
CA PHE A 36 -1.62 2.62 1.80
C PHE A 36 -1.67 2.60 3.33
N GLY A 37 -2.54 3.44 3.91
CA GLY A 37 -2.65 3.57 5.37
C GLY A 37 -1.29 3.79 6.03
N MET A 38 -0.86 2.87 6.91
CA MET A 38 0.45 2.95 7.57
C MET A 38 1.62 2.40 6.75
N GLY A 39 1.37 1.74 5.61
CA GLY A 39 2.38 1.11 4.76
C GLY A 39 2.94 -0.21 5.30
N LEU A 40 2.24 -0.85 6.26
CA LEU A 40 2.71 -2.08 6.91
C LEU A 40 2.71 -3.27 5.93
N VAL A 41 1.56 -3.50 5.28
CA VAL A 41 1.44 -4.55 4.25
C VAL A 41 2.29 -4.21 3.03
N ASP A 42 2.38 -2.94 2.63
CA ASP A 42 3.21 -2.53 1.50
C ASP A 42 4.70 -2.82 1.75
N THR A 43 5.17 -2.57 2.97
CA THR A 43 6.53 -2.90 3.38
C THR A 43 6.74 -4.42 3.36
N ALA A 44 5.76 -5.20 3.84
CA ALA A 44 5.83 -6.65 3.83
C ALA A 44 5.82 -7.23 2.39
N ILE A 45 4.97 -6.73 1.49
CA ILE A 45 4.89 -7.11 0.07
C ILE A 45 6.27 -6.99 -0.59
N ARG A 46 6.99 -5.90 -0.31
CA ARG A 46 8.32 -5.66 -0.90
C ARG A 46 9.43 -6.57 -0.41
N SER A 47 9.19 -7.36 0.64
CA SER A 47 10.13 -8.41 1.07
C SER A 47 10.01 -9.70 0.25
N HIS A 48 9.04 -9.78 -0.66
CA HIS A 48 8.84 -10.89 -1.58
C HIS A 48 9.38 -10.62 -2.99
N ASP A 49 9.57 -11.70 -3.74
CA ASP A 49 9.99 -11.66 -5.15
C ASP A 49 8.78 -11.34 -6.05
N ILE A 50 8.64 -10.07 -6.41
CA ILE A 50 7.56 -9.52 -7.24
C ILE A 50 8.15 -8.67 -8.36
N SER A 51 7.40 -8.50 -9.46
CA SER A 51 7.81 -7.69 -10.61
C SER A 51 7.56 -6.19 -10.39
N SER A 52 6.37 -5.83 -9.89
CA SER A 52 6.03 -4.44 -9.56
C SER A 52 5.00 -4.35 -8.45
N HIS A 53 4.90 -3.17 -7.83
CA HIS A 53 3.94 -2.89 -6.77
C HIS A 53 3.21 -1.57 -7.04
N THR A 54 1.92 -1.65 -7.37
CA THR A 54 1.05 -0.49 -7.56
C THR A 54 0.24 -0.22 -6.30
N ILE A 55 0.27 1.01 -5.81
CA ILE A 55 -0.43 1.45 -4.60
C ILE A 55 -1.39 2.57 -4.98
N ILE A 56 -2.67 2.41 -4.66
CA ILE A 56 -3.70 3.46 -4.80
C ILE A 56 -4.00 4.04 -3.42
N GLU A 57 -3.90 5.36 -3.27
CA GLU A 57 -4.22 6.06 -2.02
C GLU A 57 -5.08 7.29 -2.30
N ALA A 58 -6.24 7.37 -1.63
CA ALA A 58 -7.21 8.43 -1.83
C ALA A 58 -7.06 9.58 -0.81
N HIS A 59 -6.50 9.31 0.37
CA HIS A 59 -6.39 10.30 1.43
C HIS A 59 -5.15 11.18 1.22
N PRO A 60 -5.31 12.51 1.09
CA PRO A 60 -4.20 13.42 0.75
C PRO A 60 -3.06 13.38 1.77
N ASP A 61 -3.36 13.36 3.07
CA ASP A 61 -2.31 13.30 4.11
C ASP A 61 -1.53 11.98 4.11
N VAL A 62 -2.21 10.87 3.84
CA VAL A 62 -1.56 9.55 3.74
C VAL A 62 -0.68 9.50 2.50
N TYR A 63 -1.17 10.02 1.38
CA TYR A 63 -0.41 10.14 0.14
C TYR A 63 0.82 11.02 0.30
N ALA A 64 0.69 12.20 0.91
CA ALA A 64 1.81 13.09 1.18
C ALA A 64 2.86 12.43 2.09
N ARG A 65 2.43 11.72 3.14
CA ARG A 65 3.32 10.96 4.03
C ARG A 65 4.03 9.82 3.29
N MET A 66 3.32 9.11 2.42
CA MET A 66 3.88 8.05 1.58
C MET A 66 4.99 8.61 0.68
N LEU A 67 4.74 9.72 -0.01
CA LEU A 67 5.75 10.39 -0.84
C LEU A 67 6.95 10.89 -0.03
N ALA A 68 6.72 11.51 1.13
CA ALA A 68 7.79 11.96 2.03
C ALA A 68 8.68 10.81 2.53
N LYS A 69 8.16 9.59 2.56
CA LYS A 69 8.91 8.36 2.87
C LYS A 69 9.62 7.74 1.64
N GLY A 70 9.58 8.41 0.49
CA GLY A 70 10.28 8.00 -0.73
C GLY A 70 9.56 6.95 -1.58
N TRP A 71 8.29 6.63 -1.30
CA TRP A 71 7.58 5.56 -2.02
C TRP A 71 7.41 5.85 -3.51
N GLY A 72 7.26 7.13 -3.89
CA GLY A 72 7.13 7.53 -5.29
C GLY A 72 8.43 7.47 -6.10
N GLU A 73 9.58 7.30 -5.45
CA GLU A 73 10.90 7.31 -6.11
C GLU A 73 11.44 5.89 -6.34
N MET A 74 10.73 4.88 -5.85
CA MET A 74 11.18 3.49 -5.89
C MET A 74 10.95 2.89 -7.28
N PRO A 75 11.98 2.33 -7.95
CA PRO A 75 11.89 1.94 -9.37
C PRO A 75 10.77 0.96 -9.73
N SER A 76 10.37 0.07 -8.81
CA SER A 76 9.32 -0.94 -9.01
C SER A 76 8.00 -0.59 -8.32
N VAL A 77 7.85 0.63 -7.79
CA VAL A 77 6.64 1.09 -7.13
C VAL A 77 5.96 2.14 -8.00
N ARG A 78 4.65 1.94 -8.22
CA ARG A 78 3.78 2.92 -8.87
C ARG A 78 2.76 3.41 -7.88
N VAL A 79 2.77 4.70 -7.59
CA VAL A 79 1.80 5.31 -6.68
C VAL A 79 0.75 6.09 -7.48
N LEU A 80 -0.52 5.80 -7.23
CA LEU A 80 -1.67 6.49 -7.82
C LEU A 80 -2.45 7.24 -6.74
N PHE A 81 -2.63 8.54 -6.95
CA PHE A 81 -3.45 9.37 -6.07
C PHE A 81 -4.89 9.39 -6.55
N GLY A 82 -5.83 9.08 -5.66
CA GLY A 82 -7.26 9.12 -5.94
C GLY A 82 -8.01 7.91 -5.42
N ARG A 83 -9.32 7.89 -5.61
CA ARG A 83 -10.14 6.72 -5.31
C ARG A 83 -9.88 5.66 -6.36
N TRP A 84 -9.89 4.39 -5.96
CA TRP A 84 -9.65 3.28 -6.89
C TRP A 84 -10.66 3.24 -8.05
N GLN A 85 -11.89 3.70 -7.83
CA GLN A 85 -12.93 3.82 -8.84
C GLN A 85 -12.62 4.87 -9.92
N ASP A 86 -11.79 5.88 -9.60
CA ASP A 86 -11.51 6.99 -10.51
C ASP A 86 -10.19 6.79 -11.28
N VAL A 87 -9.29 5.96 -10.76
CA VAL A 87 -7.92 5.78 -11.31
C VAL A 87 -7.71 4.46 -12.06
N LEU A 88 -8.63 3.52 -11.92
CA LEU A 88 -8.62 2.26 -12.67
C LEU A 88 -9.54 2.35 -13.89
N PRO A 89 -9.20 1.68 -15.00
CA PRO A 89 -10.06 1.59 -16.18
C PRO A 89 -11.32 0.75 -15.89
N ASP A 90 -12.39 1.01 -16.66
CA ASP A 90 -13.66 0.27 -16.64
C ASP A 90 -13.53 -1.21 -17.09
#